data_AF-A0A7X1GXV7-F1
#
_entry.id   AF-A0A7X1GXV7-F1
#
_cell.length_a   1.000
_cell.length_b   1.000
_cell.length_c   1.000
_cell.angle_alpha   90.00
_cell.angle_beta   90.00
_cell.angle_gamma   90.00
#
_symmetry.space_group_name_H-M   'P 1'
#
loop_
_entity.id
_entity.type
_entity.pdbx_description
1 polymer ?
#
loop_
_entity_poly.entity_id
_entity_poly.type
_entity_poly.pdbx_seq_one_letter_code
_entity_poly.pdbx_strand_id
1 'polypeptide(L)'
;MTGLNWYKTHWKQPDIPLNQTPPAHMTRAMTPTAKPAPCHGLFCFGTLQIPAVLEAVIGRRLQGARAFLHGYIALQVCGAEYPGLHRAPGHKTPGRLYRDVTPKELDVLDRFEGPLYRRRYQFVSKNNGQRTQAWTYMMAAGRQNQLTKTPWHLDRFMRTEYPRFMRRFVRNRRFLYEAEDS
;
A
#
# COMPACT_ATOMS: atom_id res chain seq x y z
N MET A 1 -27.74 16.03 19.80
CA MET A 1 -27.07 14.72 19.86
C MET A 1 -25.95 14.75 18.86
N THR A 2 -24.78 15.12 19.38
CA THR A 2 -23.77 15.90 18.68
C THR A 2 -22.53 15.02 18.53
N GLY A 3 -21.97 14.98 17.32
CA GLY A 3 -20.80 14.17 17.00
C GLY A 3 -19.56 14.58 17.78
N LEU A 4 -18.73 13.61 18.14
CA LEU A 4 -17.39 13.85 18.64
C LEU A 4 -16.36 13.02 17.85
N ASN A 5 -15.47 13.77 17.20
CA ASN A 5 -14.17 13.38 16.67
C ASN A 5 -13.33 12.66 17.72
N TRP A 6 -12.85 11.44 17.42
CA TRP A 6 -11.94 10.70 18.31
C TRP A 6 -10.45 10.78 17.92
N TYR A 7 -10.06 11.61 16.95
CA TYR A 7 -8.65 11.66 16.47
C TYR A 7 -7.74 12.70 17.16
N LYS A 8 -8.09 13.21 18.35
CA LYS A 8 -7.36 14.34 18.97
C LYS A 8 -6.74 14.12 20.36
N THR A 9 -6.59 12.89 20.84
CA THR A 9 -6.00 12.68 22.17
C THR A 9 -4.85 11.68 22.09
N HIS A 10 -3.63 12.22 21.96
CA HIS A 10 -2.37 11.76 22.61
C HIS A 10 -1.13 12.28 21.87
N TRP A 11 -0.93 13.59 21.86
CA TRP A 11 0.39 14.21 21.68
C TRP A 11 0.52 15.35 22.68
N LYS A 12 1.35 15.17 23.73
CA LYS A 12 1.88 16.27 24.53
C LYS A 12 3.30 16.54 24.05
N GLN A 13 3.56 17.72 23.52
CA GLN A 13 4.90 18.23 23.30
C GLN A 13 5.51 18.60 24.67
N PRO A 14 6.79 18.31 24.94
CA PRO A 14 7.45 18.88 26.11
C PRO A 14 7.74 20.37 25.89
N ASP A 15 7.45 21.18 26.91
CA ASP A 15 7.72 22.61 26.96
C ASP A 15 9.24 22.87 26.92
N ILE A 16 9.70 23.56 25.87
CA ILE A 16 11.07 24.08 25.76
C ILE A 16 11.01 25.57 26.11
N PRO A 17 11.68 26.07 27.16
CA PRO A 17 11.70 27.48 27.45
C PRO A 17 12.50 28.26 26.39
N LEU A 18 11.85 29.21 25.71
CA LEU A 18 12.50 30.20 24.86
C LEU A 18 13.13 31.29 25.73
N ASN A 19 14.44 31.19 26.01
CA ASN A 19 15.33 32.37 26.11
C ASN A 19 16.81 31.97 26.29
N GLN A 20 17.50 31.57 25.22
CA GLN A 20 18.97 31.65 25.16
C GLN A 20 19.42 31.91 23.73
N THR A 21 20.05 33.07 23.52
CA THR A 21 20.70 33.48 22.28
C THR A 21 21.87 32.54 21.97
N PRO A 22 22.02 31.97 20.76
CA PRO A 22 23.16 31.12 20.46
C PRO A 22 24.43 31.97 20.23
N PRO A 23 25.58 31.61 20.81
CA PRO A 23 26.86 32.24 20.48
C PRO A 23 27.31 31.80 19.07
N ALA A 24 28.01 32.70 18.39
CA ALA A 24 28.58 32.47 17.08
C ALA A 24 29.72 31.44 17.12
N HIS A 25 29.93 30.78 15.97
CA HIS A 25 31.05 29.91 15.60
C HIS A 25 31.13 28.53 16.29
N MET A 26 30.57 27.49 15.65
CA MET A 26 31.25 26.19 15.52
C MET A 26 30.81 25.50 14.22
N THR A 27 31.71 25.52 13.25
CA THR A 27 31.70 24.66 12.07
C THR A 27 31.62 23.21 12.51
N ARG A 28 30.54 22.48 12.19
CA ARG A 28 30.59 21.03 12.18
C ARG A 28 29.85 20.49 10.97
N ALA A 29 30.63 19.96 10.04
CA ALA A 29 30.16 19.14 8.95
C ALA A 29 29.28 18.01 9.50
N MET A 30 28.02 17.95 9.06
CA MET A 30 27.17 16.78 9.23
C MET A 30 26.92 16.16 7.86
N THR A 31 27.80 15.23 7.49
CA THR A 31 27.41 14.05 6.73
C THR A 31 28.33 12.90 7.12
N PRO A 32 27.75 11.71 7.32
CA PRO A 32 27.60 10.82 6.18
C PRO A 32 26.13 10.70 5.79
N THR A 33 25.81 11.08 4.55
CA THR A 33 24.58 10.68 3.89
C THR A 33 24.65 9.18 3.74
N ALA A 34 23.98 8.44 4.63
CA ALA A 34 23.67 7.05 4.35
C ALA A 34 23.01 7.02 2.97
N LYS A 35 23.60 6.27 2.02
CA LYS A 35 23.03 6.05 0.70
C LYS A 35 21.55 5.68 0.88
N PRO A 36 20.59 6.44 0.32
CA PRO A 36 19.19 6.12 0.53
C PRO A 36 18.97 4.68 0.08
N ALA A 37 18.35 3.87 0.96
CA ALA A 37 18.05 2.49 0.63
C ALA A 37 17.28 2.44 -0.71
N PRO A 38 17.56 1.47 -1.58
CA PRO A 38 16.89 1.37 -2.87
C PRO A 38 15.39 1.29 -2.63
N CYS A 39 14.68 2.30 -3.12
CA CYS A 39 13.26 2.44 -2.94
C CYS A 39 12.57 2.13 -4.27
N HIS A 40 11.50 1.35 -4.21
CA HIS A 40 10.88 0.74 -5.37
C HIS A 40 9.51 1.37 -5.65
N GLY A 41 9.08 1.29 -6.92
CA GLY A 41 7.69 1.50 -7.28
C GLY A 41 6.86 0.26 -6.96
N LEU A 42 5.65 0.44 -6.44
CA LEU A 42 4.66 -0.63 -6.23
C LEU A 42 3.33 -0.25 -6.89
N PHE A 43 2.91 -1.03 -7.88
CA PHE A 43 1.61 -0.90 -8.51
C PHE A 43 0.60 -1.86 -7.88
N CYS A 44 -0.50 -1.30 -7.38
CA CYS A 44 -1.61 -2.02 -6.78
C CYS A 44 -2.85 -1.89 -7.67
N PHE A 45 -3.56 -3.00 -7.88
CA PHE A 45 -4.82 -3.07 -8.66
C PHE A 45 -5.98 -3.66 -7.84
N GLY A 46 -5.73 -4.03 -6.58
CA GLY A 46 -6.73 -4.56 -5.64
C GLY A 46 -6.93 -3.64 -4.44
N THR A 47 -7.11 -4.22 -3.25
CA THR A 47 -7.40 -3.49 -2.00
C THR A 47 -6.27 -2.56 -1.56
N LEU A 48 -5.00 -2.91 -1.83
CA LEU A 48 -3.84 -2.05 -1.56
C LEU A 48 -3.86 -0.72 -2.33
N GLN A 49 -4.73 -0.54 -3.34
CA GLN A 49 -4.98 0.78 -3.94
C GLN A 49 -5.50 1.83 -2.95
N ILE A 50 -6.07 1.37 -1.84
CA ILE A 50 -6.65 2.21 -0.80
C ILE A 50 -5.52 2.60 0.15
N PRO A 51 -5.16 3.90 0.26
CA PRO A 51 -4.03 4.32 1.07
C PRO A 51 -4.12 3.87 2.53
N ALA A 52 -5.32 3.87 3.11
CA ALA A 52 -5.55 3.42 4.49
C ALA A 52 -5.24 1.93 4.69
N VAL A 53 -5.50 1.08 3.68
CA VAL A 53 -5.17 -0.35 3.76
C VAL A 53 -3.67 -0.54 3.69
N LEU A 54 -3.01 0.11 2.72
CA LEU A 54 -1.55 0.04 2.58
C LEU A 54 -0.85 0.54 3.84
N GLU A 55 -1.23 1.72 4.34
CA GLU A 55 -0.68 2.33 5.54
C GLU A 55 -0.85 1.44 6.77
N ALA A 56 -2.02 0.84 6.92
CA ALA A 56 -2.25 -0.12 7.99
C ALA A 56 -1.40 -1.39 7.83
N VAL A 57 -1.01 -1.78 6.61
CA VAL A 57 -0.11 -2.92 6.37
C VAL A 57 1.33 -2.60 6.77
N ILE A 58 1.88 -1.49 6.27
CA ILE A 58 3.32 -1.17 6.37
C ILE A 58 3.67 -0.17 7.47
N GLY A 59 2.68 0.40 8.16
CA GLY A 59 2.87 1.32 9.29
C GLY A 59 3.16 2.78 8.92
N ARG A 60 3.12 3.15 7.64
CA ARG A 60 3.23 4.56 7.20
C ARG A 60 2.51 4.84 5.90
N ARG A 61 2.19 6.11 5.69
CA ARG A 61 1.58 6.59 4.45
C ARG A 61 2.59 6.71 3.32
N LEU A 62 2.20 6.27 2.11
CA LEU A 62 2.97 6.46 0.88
C LEU A 62 2.26 7.42 -0.08
N GLN A 63 3.07 8.13 -0.87
CA GLN A 63 2.56 8.91 -1.99
C GLN A 63 2.25 7.97 -3.16
N GLY A 64 0.98 7.96 -3.58
CA GLY A 64 0.51 7.14 -4.68
C GLY A 64 -0.26 7.94 -5.71
N ALA A 65 -0.04 7.65 -6.99
CA ALA A 65 -0.75 8.28 -8.11
C ALA A 65 -1.47 7.23 -8.95
N ARG A 66 -2.48 7.65 -9.72
CA ARG A 66 -3.16 6.77 -10.67
C ARG A 66 -2.18 6.30 -11.74
N ALA A 67 -2.25 5.01 -12.06
CA ALA A 67 -1.46 4.37 -13.10
C ALA A 67 -2.27 3.25 -13.76
N PHE A 68 -1.75 2.69 -14.84
CA PHE A 68 -2.41 1.63 -15.61
C PHE A 68 -1.42 0.53 -15.97
N LEU A 69 -1.88 -0.72 -15.80
CA LEU A 69 -1.16 -1.91 -16.26
C LEU A 69 -1.81 -2.41 -17.55
N HIS A 70 -1.04 -2.50 -18.63
CA HIS A 70 -1.50 -2.90 -19.95
C HIS A 70 -1.41 -4.41 -20.17
N GLY A 71 -2.33 -4.97 -20.96
CA GLY A 71 -2.39 -6.39 -21.30
C GLY A 71 -3.00 -7.26 -20.21
N TYR A 72 -3.70 -6.66 -19.24
CA TYR A 72 -4.35 -7.36 -18.14
C TYR A 72 -5.71 -6.76 -17.79
N ILE A 73 -6.57 -7.63 -17.24
CA ILE A 73 -7.84 -7.29 -16.60
C ILE A 73 -7.84 -7.82 -15.15
N ALA A 74 -8.41 -7.05 -14.22
CA ALA A 74 -8.66 -7.50 -12.85
C ALA A 74 -10.00 -8.25 -12.78
N LEU A 75 -9.96 -9.52 -12.36
CA LEU A 75 -11.13 -10.39 -12.19
C LEU A 75 -11.31 -10.74 -10.72
N GLN A 76 -12.54 -11.03 -10.29
CA GLN A 76 -12.80 -11.47 -8.92
C GLN A 76 -12.17 -12.84 -8.69
N VAL A 77 -11.54 -13.04 -7.53
CA VAL A 77 -11.11 -14.35 -7.05
C VAL A 77 -12.32 -15.06 -6.42
N CYS A 78 -12.50 -16.34 -6.74
CA CYS A 78 -13.60 -17.17 -6.22
C CYS A 78 -13.62 -17.13 -4.68
N GLY A 79 -14.77 -16.75 -4.10
CA GLY A 79 -14.96 -16.70 -2.65
C GLY A 79 -14.19 -15.59 -1.92
N ALA A 80 -13.63 -14.61 -2.64
CA ALA A 80 -12.84 -13.53 -2.05
C ALA A 80 -13.30 -12.14 -2.50
N GLU A 81 -13.06 -11.15 -1.64
CA GLU A 81 -13.41 -9.74 -1.89
C GLU A 81 -12.36 -9.00 -2.74
N TYR A 82 -11.22 -9.64 -3.01
CA TYR A 82 -10.07 -9.07 -3.72
C TYR A 82 -9.87 -9.68 -5.12
N PRO A 83 -9.27 -8.92 -6.05
CA PRO A 83 -9.09 -9.36 -7.43
C PRO A 83 -7.78 -10.09 -7.67
N GLY A 84 -7.70 -10.79 -8.81
CA GLY A 84 -6.43 -11.18 -9.41
C GLY A 84 -6.35 -10.74 -10.88
N LEU A 85 -5.13 -10.59 -11.38
CA LEU A 85 -4.89 -10.20 -12.77
C LEU A 85 -4.93 -11.41 -13.70
N HIS A 86 -5.68 -11.26 -14.78
CA HIS A 86 -5.70 -12.19 -15.91
C HIS A 86 -5.10 -11.52 -17.16
N ARG A 87 -4.36 -12.27 -17.97
CA ARG A 87 -3.82 -11.78 -19.25
C ARG A 87 -4.98 -11.46 -20.19
N ALA A 88 -5.03 -10.23 -20.69
CA ALA A 88 -6.05 -9.77 -21.62
C ALA A 88 -5.42 -8.72 -22.56
N PRO A 89 -4.86 -9.15 -23.70
CA PRO A 89 -4.31 -8.24 -24.70
C PRO A 89 -5.31 -7.14 -25.09
N GLY A 90 -4.83 -5.91 -25.29
CA GLY A 90 -5.69 -4.75 -25.60
C GLY A 90 -6.39 -4.11 -24.40
N HIS A 91 -6.46 -4.78 -23.25
CA HIS A 91 -7.03 -4.20 -22.02
C HIS A 91 -5.98 -3.44 -21.20
N LYS A 92 -6.47 -2.49 -20.38
CA LYS A 92 -5.68 -1.83 -19.34
C LYS A 92 -6.40 -1.88 -18.00
N THR A 93 -5.70 -2.33 -16.96
CA THR A 93 -6.20 -2.35 -15.59
C THR A 93 -5.81 -1.04 -14.88
N PRO A 94 -6.76 -0.23 -14.40
CA PRO A 94 -6.45 0.93 -13.57
C PRO A 94 -5.93 0.48 -12.21
N GLY A 95 -5.03 1.27 -11.65
CA GLY A 95 -4.45 1.01 -10.34
C GLY A 95 -3.85 2.26 -9.70
N ARG A 96 -3.17 2.05 -8.58
CA ARG A 96 -2.38 3.07 -7.89
C ARG A 96 -0.91 2.64 -7.86
N LEU A 97 -0.03 3.52 -8.33
CA LEU A 97 1.41 3.38 -8.22
C LEU A 97 1.91 4.17 -7.01
N TYR A 98 2.37 3.45 -5.99
CA TYR A 98 3.12 4.01 -4.87
C TYR A 98 4.61 4.09 -5.18
N ARG A 99 5.25 5.10 -4.62
CA ARG A 99 6.70 5.30 -4.70
C ARG A 99 7.34 5.08 -3.35
N ASP A 100 8.66 4.98 -3.38
CA ASP A 100 9.51 4.97 -2.20
C ASP A 100 9.24 3.79 -1.25
N VAL A 101 8.90 2.62 -1.81
CA VAL A 101 8.69 1.38 -1.05
C VAL A 101 10.02 0.72 -0.76
N THR A 102 10.36 0.57 0.51
CA THR A 102 11.62 -0.02 0.95
C THR A 102 11.60 -1.56 0.81
N PRO A 103 12.76 -2.23 0.76
CA PRO A 103 12.81 -3.69 0.73
C PRO A 103 12.07 -4.35 1.91
N LYS A 104 12.24 -3.82 3.13
CA LYS A 104 11.58 -4.34 4.34
C LYS A 104 10.05 -4.27 4.24
N GLU A 105 9.52 -3.19 3.67
CA GLU A 105 8.07 -3.05 3.47
C GLU A 105 7.55 -4.00 2.41
N LEU A 106 8.34 -4.29 1.37
CA LEU A 106 7.98 -5.30 0.38
C LEU A 106 7.92 -6.70 1.02
N ASP A 107 8.80 -7.02 1.98
CA ASP A 107 8.72 -8.29 2.70
C ASP A 107 7.46 -8.38 3.59
N VAL A 108 7.07 -7.27 4.23
CA VAL A 108 5.79 -7.18 4.97
C VAL A 108 4.61 -7.40 4.03
N LEU A 109 4.62 -6.75 2.86
CA LEU A 109 3.58 -6.89 1.84
C LEU A 109 3.54 -8.31 1.24
N ASP A 110 4.69 -8.96 1.06
CA ASP A 110 4.79 -10.34 0.57
C ASP A 110 4.14 -11.31 1.59
N ARG A 111 4.32 -11.08 2.90
CA ARG A 111 3.61 -11.85 3.95
C ARG A 111 2.11 -11.55 3.95
N PHE A 112 1.74 -10.28 3.79
CA PHE A 112 0.33 -9.85 3.78
C PHE A 112 -0.46 -10.46 2.62
N GLU A 113 0.09 -10.42 1.40
CA GLU A 113 -0.53 -10.98 0.19
C GLU A 113 -0.57 -12.52 0.21
N GLY A 114 0.31 -13.12 1.01
CA GLY A 114 0.32 -14.54 1.27
C GLY A 114 0.65 -15.37 0.03
N PRO A 115 0.29 -16.66 0.02
CA PRO A 115 0.72 -17.58 -1.03
C PRO A 115 -0.08 -17.46 -2.33
N LEU A 116 -1.18 -16.67 -2.34
CA LEU A 116 -2.00 -16.47 -3.54
C LEU A 116 -1.28 -15.65 -4.59
N TYR A 117 -0.43 -14.73 -4.16
CA TYR A 117 0.27 -13.82 -5.03
C TYR A 117 1.79 -14.00 -4.96
N ARG A 118 2.44 -13.61 -6.06
CA ARG A 118 3.88 -13.46 -6.15
C ARG A 118 4.20 -12.12 -6.78
N ARG A 119 5.13 -11.41 -6.15
CA ARG A 119 5.62 -10.13 -6.62
C ARG A 119 6.43 -10.31 -7.91
N ARG A 120 6.07 -9.56 -8.95
CA ARG A 120 6.73 -9.56 -10.27
C ARG A 120 6.89 -8.13 -10.77
N TYR A 121 7.97 -7.87 -11.49
CA TYR A 121 8.15 -6.57 -12.14
C TYR A 121 7.24 -6.45 -13.35
N GLN A 122 6.55 -5.31 -13.44
CA GLN A 122 5.68 -4.98 -14.55
C GLN A 122 5.93 -3.54 -14.99
N PHE A 123 5.73 -3.27 -16.28
CA PHE A 123 5.72 -1.90 -16.79
C PHE A 123 4.31 -1.33 -16.70
N VAL A 124 4.18 -0.20 -16.01
CA VAL A 124 2.92 0.54 -15.86
C VAL A 124 3.05 1.93 -16.46
N SER A 125 1.96 2.46 -16.99
CA SER A 125 1.90 3.85 -17.48
C SER A 125 1.27 4.75 -16.43
N LYS A 126 1.93 5.87 -16.13
CA LYS A 126 1.35 6.98 -15.35
C LYS A 126 0.31 7.74 -16.19
N ASN A 127 -0.43 8.66 -15.57
CA ASN A 127 -1.42 9.49 -16.27
C ASN A 127 -0.84 10.31 -17.44
N ASN A 128 0.42 10.70 -17.37
CA ASN A 128 1.11 11.43 -18.45
C ASN A 128 1.66 10.52 -19.56
N GLY A 129 1.28 9.23 -19.59
CA GLY A 129 1.76 8.25 -20.56
C GLY A 129 3.14 7.68 -20.28
N GLN A 130 3.92 8.27 -19.35
CA GLN A 130 5.26 7.78 -19.01
C GLN A 130 5.18 6.36 -18.46
N ARG A 131 5.95 5.45 -19.06
CA ARG A 131 6.12 4.08 -18.59
C ARG A 131 7.19 4.00 -17.52
N THR A 132 6.94 3.21 -16.50
CA THR A 132 7.91 2.95 -15.42
C THR A 132 7.76 1.52 -14.93
N GLN A 133 8.86 0.95 -14.46
CA GLN A 133 8.87 -0.38 -13.87
C GLN A 133 8.43 -0.31 -12.42
N ALA A 134 7.52 -1.19 -12.02
CA ALA A 134 7.04 -1.30 -10.66
C ALA A 134 6.83 -2.76 -10.27
N TRP A 135 6.95 -3.06 -8.99
CA TRP A 135 6.48 -4.32 -8.44
C TRP A 135 4.96 -4.42 -8.54
N THR A 136 4.44 -5.60 -8.80
CA THR A 136 3.00 -5.90 -8.80
C THR A 136 2.78 -7.31 -8.29
N TYR A 137 1.72 -7.52 -7.51
CA TYR A 137 1.33 -8.82 -6.98
C TYR A 137 0.50 -9.60 -8.02
N MET A 138 1.15 -10.54 -8.70
CA MET A 138 0.52 -11.37 -9.74
C MET A 138 0.02 -12.67 -9.13
N MET A 139 -1.02 -13.29 -9.71
CA MET A 139 -1.46 -14.64 -9.31
C MET A 139 -0.27 -15.60 -9.35
N ALA A 140 -0.05 -16.35 -8.27
CA ALA A 140 0.97 -17.40 -8.25
C ALA A 140 0.69 -18.46 -9.32
N ALA A 141 1.75 -19.15 -9.77
CA ALA A 141 1.61 -20.23 -10.75
C ALA A 141 0.64 -21.31 -10.24
N GLY A 142 -0.25 -21.78 -11.12
CA GLY A 142 -1.27 -22.79 -10.79
C GLY A 142 -2.50 -22.26 -10.07
N ARG A 143 -2.59 -20.96 -9.77
CA ARG A 143 -3.75 -20.35 -9.06
C ARG A 143 -4.69 -19.57 -9.98
N GLN A 144 -4.43 -19.54 -11.28
CA GLN A 144 -5.24 -18.82 -12.27
C GLN A 144 -6.67 -19.36 -12.36
N ASN A 145 -6.88 -20.65 -12.05
CA ASN A 145 -8.20 -21.29 -11.98
C ASN A 145 -9.09 -20.74 -10.84
N GLN A 146 -8.53 -19.97 -9.90
CA GLN A 146 -9.29 -19.30 -8.84
C GLN A 146 -9.91 -17.99 -9.32
N LEU A 147 -9.64 -17.55 -10.54
CA LEU A 147 -10.28 -16.36 -11.12
C LEU A 147 -11.64 -16.73 -11.70
N THR A 148 -12.65 -15.92 -11.36
CA THR A 148 -13.94 -15.93 -12.04
C THR A 148 -13.82 -15.19 -13.39
N LYS A 149 -14.90 -15.23 -14.20
CA LYS A 149 -15.02 -14.38 -15.39
C LYS A 149 -15.54 -12.97 -15.08
N THR A 150 -15.83 -12.67 -13.82
CA THR A 150 -16.45 -11.41 -13.41
C THR A 150 -15.39 -10.34 -13.21
N PRO A 151 -15.47 -9.18 -13.91
CA PRO A 151 -14.59 -8.05 -13.67
C PRO A 151 -14.70 -7.54 -12.23
N TRP A 152 -13.57 -7.19 -11.65
CA TRP A 152 -13.54 -6.55 -10.35
C TRP A 152 -13.34 -5.04 -10.49
N HIS A 153 -14.07 -4.27 -9.71
CA HIS A 153 -14.04 -2.82 -9.74
C HIS A 153 -13.85 -2.25 -8.34
N LEU A 154 -12.87 -1.36 -8.18
CA LEU A 154 -12.56 -0.71 -6.90
C LEU A 154 -13.79 0.04 -6.36
N ASP A 155 -14.50 0.78 -7.21
CA ASP A 155 -15.65 1.58 -6.77
C ASP A 155 -16.79 0.72 -6.21
N ARG A 156 -17.02 -0.46 -6.81
CA ARG A 156 -17.99 -1.42 -6.28
C ARG A 156 -17.53 -1.95 -4.92
N PHE A 157 -16.27 -2.38 -4.81
CA PHE A 157 -15.69 -2.86 -3.55
C PHE A 157 -15.80 -1.80 -2.44
N MET A 158 -15.48 -0.53 -2.73
CA MET A 158 -15.57 0.57 -1.78
C MET A 158 -17.00 0.79 -1.26
N ARG A 159 -18.01 0.58 -2.11
CA ARG A 159 -19.43 0.78 -1.76
C ARG A 159 -20.03 -0.41 -1.01
N THR A 160 -19.61 -1.64 -1.31
CA THR A 160 -20.27 -2.85 -0.82
C THR A 160 -19.46 -3.58 0.25
N GLU A 161 -18.22 -3.96 -0.07
CA GLU A 161 -17.43 -4.88 0.78
C GLU A 161 -16.49 -4.14 1.75
N TYR A 162 -16.03 -2.93 1.40
CA TYR A 162 -14.99 -2.22 2.14
C TYR A 162 -15.26 -2.06 3.65
N PRO A 163 -16.48 -1.68 4.12
CA PRO A 163 -16.74 -1.59 5.55
C PRO A 163 -16.57 -2.93 6.29
N ARG A 164 -16.97 -4.05 5.66
CA ARG A 164 -16.83 -5.40 6.23
C ARG A 164 -15.37 -5.85 6.17
N PHE A 165 -14.71 -5.62 5.03
CA PHE A 165 -13.29 -5.88 4.84
C PHE A 165 -12.46 -5.18 5.92
N MET A 166 -12.65 -3.87 6.15
CA MET A 166 -11.86 -3.13 7.15
C MET A 166 -12.11 -3.62 8.57
N ARG A 167 -13.36 -3.93 8.94
CA ARG A 167 -13.65 -4.51 10.27
C ARG A 167 -12.91 -5.83 10.48
N ARG A 168 -12.95 -6.72 9.47
CA ARG A 168 -12.22 -8.01 9.52
C ARG A 168 -10.70 -7.80 9.54
N PHE A 169 -10.20 -6.90 8.70
CA PHE A 169 -8.79 -6.57 8.59
C PHE A 169 -8.23 -6.05 9.93
N VAL A 170 -8.93 -5.10 10.57
CA VAL A 170 -8.54 -4.58 11.89
C VAL A 170 -8.62 -5.66 12.96
N ARG A 171 -9.70 -6.46 12.99
CA ARG A 171 -9.84 -7.57 13.95
C ARG A 171 -8.70 -8.59 13.84
N ASN A 172 -8.35 -8.98 12.61
CA ASN A 172 -7.28 -9.93 12.38
C ASN A 172 -5.90 -9.37 12.77
N ARG A 173 -5.70 -8.05 12.69
CA ARG A 173 -4.46 -7.40 13.11
C ARG A 173 -4.40 -7.06 14.60
N ARG A 174 -5.52 -7.05 15.34
CA ARG A 174 -5.52 -6.83 16.78
C ARG A 174 -4.64 -7.86 17.51
N PHE A 175 -4.63 -9.10 17.03
CA PHE A 175 -3.74 -10.17 17.52
C PHE A 175 -2.24 -9.91 17.30
N LEU A 176 -1.84 -9.09 16.33
CA LEU A 176 -0.44 -8.74 16.12
C LEU A 176 0.04 -7.66 17.09
N TYR A 177 -0.88 -6.91 17.72
CA TYR A 177 -0.55 -5.88 18.70
C TYR A 177 -0.75 -6.37 20.15
N GLU A 178 -1.67 -7.31 20.39
CA GLU A 178 -1.84 -7.94 21.71
C GLU A 178 -0.75 -9.00 22.02
N ALA A 179 0.02 -9.44 21.01
CA ALA A 179 1.12 -10.39 21.17
C ALA A 179 2.50 -9.74 21.41
N GLU A 180 2.60 -8.42 21.35
CA GLU A 180 3.83 -7.68 21.71
C GLU A 180 3.84 -7.21 23.18
N ASP A 181 2.74 -7.41 23.91
CA ASP A 181 2.56 -7.07 25.34
C ASP A 181 2.48 -8.32 26.26
N SER A 182 3.05 -9.47 25.86
CA SER A 182 3.10 -10.69 26.69
C SER A 182 4.49 -11.30 26.79
#